data_AF-X1D9F4-F1
#
_entry.id   AF-X1D9F4-F1
#
_cell.length_a   1.000
_cell.length_b   1.000
_cell.length_c   1.000
_cell.angle_alpha   90.00
_cell.angle_beta   90.00
_cell.angle_gamma   90.00
#
_symmetry.space_group_name_H-M   'P 1'
#
loop_
_entity.id
_entity.type
_entity.pdbx_description
1 polymer ?
#
loop_
_entity_poly.entity_id
_entity_poly.type
_entity_poly.pdbx_seq_one_letter_code
_entity_poly.pdbx_strand_id
1 'polypeptide(L)'
;MSRFKEDINEAKERLKAWWDHKIIDRPCISYWNPRLGQKIPDTEAVLEFFDPFYLAQFWDDVETAIAMYEATSKIFYFGGENIPNFRPYYGPGIISAVFGIVPKPQNRTVWFYKETSVDDIVPLLEGVQINMNNPWYARLIKTTEIAAKRAGKDYSVGVTDLGGVLDILSSFLGPTKLILTMRRNPELIDICRVIILEKWMKVYNDLQEIIQKYSDGVNSWMYLWCHKPWYPIQCDFSA
;
A
#
# COMPACT_ATOMS: atom_id res chain seq x y z
N MET A 1 -21.90 11.21 9.86
CA MET A 1 -20.84 12.22 9.65
C MET A 1 -19.54 11.59 10.12
N SER A 2 -18.41 11.81 9.42
CA SER A 2 -17.10 11.26 9.83
C SER A 2 -16.59 12.01 11.06
N ARG A 3 -15.91 11.29 11.96
CA ARG A 3 -15.24 11.85 13.14
C ARG A 3 -14.04 12.74 12.81
N PHE A 4 -13.45 12.60 11.62
CA PHE A 4 -12.18 13.25 11.27
C PHE A 4 -12.32 14.33 10.20
N LYS A 5 -13.30 14.19 9.30
CA LYS A 5 -13.56 15.15 8.22
C LYS A 5 -15.07 15.39 8.08
N GLU A 6 -15.50 16.62 8.37
CA GLU A 6 -16.93 16.98 8.43
C GLU A 6 -17.59 16.91 7.05
N ASP A 7 -16.88 17.34 6.01
CA ASP A 7 -17.28 17.42 4.60
C ASP A 7 -16.87 16.18 3.78
N ILE A 8 -16.63 15.02 4.43
CA ILE A 8 -16.07 13.82 3.77
C ILE A 8 -16.89 13.38 2.55
N ASN A 9 -18.22 13.50 2.60
CA ASN A 9 -19.09 13.09 1.51
C ASN A 9 -18.99 14.04 0.30
N GLU A 10 -18.87 15.34 0.55
CA GLU A 10 -18.68 16.34 -0.52
C GLU A 10 -17.33 16.15 -1.20
N ALA A 11 -16.27 15.95 -0.41
CA ALA A 11 -14.93 15.65 -0.92
C ALA A 11 -14.92 14.38 -1.78
N LYS A 12 -15.63 13.31 -1.36
CA LYS A 12 -15.78 12.08 -2.15
C LYS A 12 -16.53 12.32 -3.46
N GLU A 13 -17.64 13.06 -3.46
CA GLU A 13 -18.37 13.34 -4.70
C GLU A 13 -17.55 14.20 -5.67
N ARG A 14 -16.75 15.15 -5.17
CA ARG A 14 -15.81 15.92 -6.00
C ARG A 14 -14.71 15.05 -6.60
N LEU A 15 -14.07 14.19 -5.80
CA LEU A 15 -13.08 13.23 -6.32
C LEU A 15 -13.69 12.28 -7.36
N LYS A 16 -14.92 11.81 -7.12
CA LYS A 16 -15.65 10.97 -8.08
C LYS A 16 -15.89 11.72 -9.40
N ALA A 17 -16.32 12.98 -9.35
CA ALA A 17 -16.47 13.80 -10.55
C ALA A 17 -15.15 13.98 -11.30
N TRP A 18 -14.05 14.20 -10.57
CA TRP A 18 -12.71 14.29 -11.14
C TRP A 18 -12.26 12.98 -11.82
N TRP A 19 -12.42 11.84 -11.14
CA TRP A 19 -12.12 10.51 -11.69
C TRP A 19 -12.98 10.15 -12.91
N ASP A 20 -14.24 10.61 -12.95
CA ASP A 20 -15.15 10.42 -14.07
C ASP A 20 -14.95 11.47 -15.19
N HIS A 21 -13.88 12.26 -15.14
CA HIS A 21 -13.54 13.32 -16.12
C HIS A 21 -14.65 14.36 -16.32
N LYS A 22 -15.45 14.62 -15.28
CA LYS A 22 -16.48 15.66 -15.31
C LYS A 22 -15.86 17.02 -15.02
N ILE A 23 -16.44 18.07 -15.61
CA ILE A 23 -16.04 19.44 -15.30
C ILE A 23 -16.32 19.70 -13.82
N ILE A 24 -15.30 20.16 -13.12
CA ILE A 24 -15.35 20.67 -11.75
C ILE A 24 -14.99 22.14 -11.76
N ASP A 25 -15.56 22.89 -10.83
CA ASP A 25 -15.41 24.35 -10.66
C ASP A 25 -13.98 24.81 -10.29
N ARG A 26 -13.15 23.91 -9.73
CA ARG A 26 -11.73 24.11 -9.39
C ARG A 26 -10.97 22.79 -9.35
N PRO A 27 -9.63 22.79 -9.47
CA PRO A 27 -8.82 21.59 -9.23
C PRO A 27 -9.09 20.94 -7.87
N CYS A 28 -8.98 19.61 -7.81
CA CYS A 28 -8.93 18.89 -6.53
C CYS A 28 -7.58 19.14 -5.85
N ILE A 29 -7.61 19.48 -4.56
CA ILE A 29 -6.42 19.74 -3.76
C ILE A 29 -6.55 18.97 -2.45
N SER A 30 -5.49 18.29 -2.05
CA SER A 30 -5.43 17.55 -0.79
C SER A 30 -4.30 18.09 0.07
N TYR A 31 -4.60 18.47 1.31
CA TYR A 31 -3.60 18.89 2.29
C TYR A 31 -4.07 18.55 3.70
N TRP A 32 -3.14 18.53 4.65
CA TRP A 32 -3.44 18.46 6.06
C TRP A 32 -2.61 19.49 6.83
N ASN A 33 -3.17 19.94 7.95
CA ASN A 33 -2.45 20.78 8.89
C ASN A 33 -2.98 20.54 10.31
N PRO A 34 -2.19 20.81 11.36
CA PRO A 34 -2.69 20.74 12.73
C PRO A 34 -3.90 21.67 12.91
N ARG A 35 -4.89 21.21 13.67
CA ARG A 35 -6.02 22.06 14.10
C ARG A 35 -5.52 23.17 15.01
N LEU A 36 -6.20 24.30 14.97
CA LEU A 36 -5.86 25.46 15.81
C LEU A 36 -5.82 25.07 17.29
N GLY A 37 -4.74 25.46 17.99
CA GLY A 37 -4.57 25.21 19.42
C GLY A 37 -4.13 23.79 19.78
N GLN A 38 -3.96 22.89 18.82
CA GLN A 38 -3.40 21.56 19.08
C GLN A 38 -1.88 21.61 19.11
N LYS A 39 -1.27 20.95 20.11
CA LYS A 39 0.17 20.72 20.14
C LYS A 39 0.49 19.53 19.24
N ILE A 40 1.43 19.73 18.33
CA ILE A 40 2.00 18.65 17.53
C ILE A 40 3.06 17.95 18.41
N PRO A 41 3.11 16.62 18.48
CA PRO A 41 4.09 15.91 19.29
C PRO A 41 5.54 16.26 18.91
N ASP A 42 5.82 16.31 17.60
CA ASP A 42 7.09 16.74 17.00
C ASP A 42 6.88 17.21 15.55
N THR A 43 7.95 17.70 14.91
CA THR A 43 7.91 18.13 13.49
C THR A 43 7.77 16.98 12.50
N GLU A 44 8.17 15.76 12.86
CA GLU A 44 8.05 14.59 11.98
C GLU A 44 6.59 14.15 11.82
N ALA A 45 5.78 14.29 12.86
CA ALA A 45 4.33 14.08 12.82
C ALA A 45 3.63 15.00 11.80
N VAL A 46 4.24 16.15 11.44
CA VAL A 46 3.72 17.01 10.36
C VAL A 46 4.07 16.47 8.98
N LEU A 47 5.28 15.94 8.83
CA LEU A 47 5.83 15.49 7.55
C LEU A 47 5.26 14.14 7.13
N GLU A 48 5.14 13.19 8.05
CA GLU A 48 4.68 11.83 7.75
C GLU A 48 3.27 11.52 8.24
N PHE A 49 2.61 12.47 8.91
CA PHE A 49 1.29 12.33 9.54
C PHE A 49 1.24 11.32 10.70
N PHE A 50 1.78 10.12 10.54
CA PHE A 50 1.95 9.09 11.57
C PHE A 50 3.11 8.18 11.17
N ASP A 51 3.72 7.44 12.11
CA ASP A 51 4.80 6.49 11.78
C ASP A 51 4.26 5.39 10.84
N PRO A 52 4.59 5.43 9.53
CA PRO A 52 4.05 4.46 8.60
C PRO A 52 4.78 3.12 8.76
N PHE A 53 5.95 3.07 9.40
CA PHE A 53 6.82 1.90 9.52
C PHE A 53 6.55 1.06 10.77
N TYR A 54 5.61 1.47 11.63
CA TYR A 54 5.27 0.72 12.84
C TYR A 54 4.97 -0.76 12.55
N LEU A 55 4.09 -1.02 11.57
CA LEU A 55 3.72 -2.37 11.16
C LEU A 55 4.86 -3.14 10.49
N ALA A 56 5.88 -2.48 9.96
CA ALA A 56 7.08 -3.15 9.46
C ALA A 56 7.97 -3.70 10.59
N GLN A 57 7.87 -3.13 11.80
CA GLN A 57 8.59 -3.57 12.99
C GLN A 57 7.75 -4.53 13.85
N PHE A 58 6.44 -4.29 13.96
CA PHE A 58 5.49 -5.05 14.76
C PHE A 58 4.42 -5.67 13.88
N TRP A 59 4.77 -6.77 13.21
CA TRP A 59 4.02 -7.26 12.05
C TRP A 59 2.54 -7.57 12.32
N ASP A 60 2.24 -8.02 13.53
CA ASP A 60 0.91 -8.52 13.90
C ASP A 60 0.12 -7.52 14.78
N ASP A 61 0.67 -6.32 15.06
CA ASP A 61 0.05 -5.32 15.94
C ASP A 61 -0.66 -4.18 15.18
N VAL A 62 -1.64 -4.57 14.37
CA VAL A 62 -2.46 -3.62 13.59
C VAL A 62 -3.36 -2.74 14.46
N GLU A 63 -3.80 -3.24 15.62
CA GLU A 63 -4.71 -2.50 16.49
C GLU A 63 -4.03 -1.26 17.09
N THR A 64 -2.76 -1.40 17.49
CA THR A 64 -1.95 -0.26 17.94
C THR A 64 -1.68 0.70 16.79
N ALA A 65 -1.34 0.21 15.60
CA ALA A 65 -1.12 1.05 14.42
C ALA A 65 -2.35 1.91 14.07
N ILE A 66 -3.55 1.32 14.09
CA ILE A 66 -4.80 2.05 13.85
C ILE A 66 -5.07 3.03 14.98
N ALA A 67 -4.85 2.65 16.24
CA ALA A 67 -5.06 3.55 17.38
C ALA A 67 -4.15 4.79 17.31
N MET A 68 -2.88 4.62 16.90
CA MET A 68 -1.94 5.72 16.65
C MET A 68 -2.45 6.62 15.53
N TYR A 69 -2.85 6.04 14.39
CA TYR A 69 -3.43 6.78 13.27
C TYR A 69 -4.67 7.59 13.67
N GLU A 70 -5.60 6.99 14.41
CA GLU A 70 -6.82 7.64 14.88
C GLU A 70 -6.53 8.75 15.90
N ALA A 71 -5.54 8.56 16.78
CA ALA A 71 -5.11 9.58 17.72
C ALA A 71 -4.52 10.80 16.99
N THR A 72 -3.64 10.57 16.01
CA THR A 72 -3.09 11.67 15.21
C THR A 72 -4.16 12.35 14.35
N SER A 73 -5.10 11.59 13.80
CA SER A 73 -6.20 12.15 12.99
C SER A 73 -7.10 13.13 13.75
N LYS A 74 -7.13 13.09 15.09
CA LYS A 74 -7.85 14.09 15.91
C LYS A 74 -7.10 15.42 15.99
N ILE A 75 -5.78 15.41 15.85
CA ILE A 75 -4.91 16.58 15.93
C ILE A 75 -4.96 17.36 14.61
N PHE A 76 -5.15 16.68 13.49
CA PHE A 76 -5.08 17.27 12.16
C PHE A 76 -6.45 17.60 11.56
N TYR A 77 -6.44 18.65 10.74
CA TYR A 77 -7.49 19.03 9.80
C TYR A 77 -7.13 18.47 8.43
N PHE A 78 -8.13 17.88 7.74
CA PHE A 78 -8.00 17.31 6.41
C PHE A 78 -8.71 18.20 5.39
N GLY A 79 -7.92 19.04 4.71
CA GLY A 79 -8.40 20.12 3.85
C GLY A 79 -8.61 19.70 2.40
N GLY A 80 -9.52 20.42 1.73
CA GLY A 80 -9.93 20.14 0.36
C GLY A 80 -10.49 18.73 0.20
N GLU A 81 -10.03 18.02 -0.81
CA GLU A 81 -10.43 16.64 -1.12
C GLU A 81 -9.60 15.59 -0.40
N ASN A 82 -8.80 15.97 0.61
CA ASN A 82 -8.04 15.00 1.39
C ASN A 82 -9.01 14.10 2.20
N ILE A 83 -9.18 12.86 1.76
CA ILE A 83 -9.90 11.83 2.52
C ILE A 83 -8.90 11.21 3.50
N PRO A 84 -9.17 11.23 4.82
CA PRO A 84 -8.33 10.54 5.78
C PRO A 84 -8.15 9.08 5.34
N ASN A 85 -6.91 8.62 5.27
CA ASN A 85 -6.58 7.29 4.77
C ASN A 85 -5.62 6.55 5.72
N PHE A 86 -6.07 5.44 6.29
CA PHE A 86 -5.18 4.51 6.97
C PHE A 86 -4.66 3.48 5.97
N ARG A 87 -3.38 3.16 6.06
CA ARG A 87 -2.76 2.13 5.21
C ARG A 87 -1.95 1.19 6.09
N PRO A 88 -2.25 -0.13 6.07
CA PRO A 88 -1.44 -1.10 6.78
C PRO A 88 -0.12 -1.34 6.02
N TYR A 89 0.91 -0.54 6.33
CA TYR A 89 2.15 -0.52 5.57
C TYR A 89 3.24 -1.43 6.17
N TYR A 90 3.82 -2.27 5.31
CA TYR A 90 4.89 -3.21 5.67
C TYR A 90 6.19 -2.96 4.89
N GLY A 91 6.29 -1.82 4.20
CA GLY A 91 7.40 -1.53 3.29
C GLY A 91 7.02 -1.52 1.81
N PRO A 92 7.86 -0.93 0.95
CA PRO A 92 7.61 -0.86 -0.48
C PRO A 92 7.91 -2.20 -1.16
N GLY A 93 6.89 -2.88 -1.70
CA GLY A 93 7.08 -4.20 -2.30
C GLY A 93 6.84 -5.38 -1.38
N ILE A 94 5.81 -5.33 -0.52
CA ILE A 94 5.51 -6.43 0.42
C ILE A 94 5.23 -7.77 -0.28
N ILE A 95 4.88 -7.76 -1.58
CA ILE A 95 4.71 -8.99 -2.35
C ILE A 95 6.00 -9.81 -2.37
N SER A 96 7.18 -9.21 -2.36
CA SER A 96 8.45 -9.94 -2.20
C SER A 96 8.45 -10.84 -0.96
N ALA A 97 7.78 -10.44 0.11
CA ALA A 97 7.64 -11.25 1.31
C ALA A 97 6.65 -12.40 1.16
N VAL A 98 5.58 -12.22 0.38
CA VAL A 98 4.69 -13.30 -0.05
C VAL A 98 5.45 -14.35 -0.86
N PHE A 99 6.45 -13.93 -1.64
CA PHE A 99 7.39 -14.82 -2.34
C PHE A 99 8.53 -15.38 -1.46
N GLY A 100 8.48 -15.17 -0.14
CA GLY A 100 9.38 -15.80 0.82
C GLY A 100 10.64 -15.01 1.16
N ILE A 101 10.66 -13.70 0.89
CA ILE A 101 11.67 -12.79 1.44
C ILE A 101 11.25 -12.35 2.85
N VAL A 102 12.20 -12.29 3.79
CA VAL A 102 11.95 -11.69 5.10
C VAL A 102 12.17 -10.18 5.00
N PRO A 103 11.17 -9.33 5.27
CA PRO A 103 11.35 -7.88 5.27
C PRO A 103 12.37 -7.44 6.32
N LYS A 104 13.23 -6.50 5.97
CA LYS A 104 14.27 -5.95 6.86
C LYS A 104 14.07 -4.45 7.04
N PRO A 105 13.41 -4.01 8.12
CA PRO A 105 13.31 -2.60 8.45
C PRO A 105 14.70 -1.97 8.65
N GLN A 106 14.97 -0.85 8.00
CA GLN A 106 16.21 -0.10 8.14
C GLN A 106 15.96 1.36 7.78
N ASN A 107 16.39 2.30 8.64
CA ASN A 107 16.42 3.75 8.34
C ASN A 107 15.18 4.29 7.60
N ARG A 108 14.00 4.28 8.25
CA ARG A 108 12.73 4.76 7.64
C ARG A 108 12.41 4.11 6.28
N THR A 109 12.78 2.85 6.09
CA THR A 109 12.36 2.03 4.97
C THR A 109 12.40 0.54 5.35
N VAL A 110 12.00 -0.33 4.42
CA VAL A 110 12.04 -1.78 4.57
C VAL A 110 12.65 -2.38 3.31
N TRP A 111 13.71 -3.16 3.50
CA TRP A 111 14.40 -3.81 2.39
C TRP A 111 13.92 -5.24 2.20
N PHE A 112 13.78 -5.61 0.93
CA PHE A 112 13.47 -6.95 0.48
C PHE A 112 14.65 -7.43 -0.35
N TYR A 113 15.40 -8.41 0.18
CA TYR A 113 16.50 -9.00 -0.58
C TYR A 113 16.74 -10.45 -0.18
N LYS A 114 16.81 -11.33 -1.18
CA LYS A 114 17.17 -12.74 -1.06
C LYS A 114 17.88 -13.18 -2.32
N GLU A 115 19.21 -13.19 -2.27
CA GLU A 115 20.05 -13.64 -3.38
C GLU A 115 19.57 -15.00 -3.92
N THR A 116 19.18 -15.01 -5.19
CA THR A 116 18.69 -16.19 -5.91
C THR A 116 19.46 -16.34 -7.22
N SER A 117 19.75 -17.58 -7.60
CA SER A 117 20.38 -17.87 -8.89
C SER A 117 19.38 -17.65 -10.04
N VAL A 118 19.88 -17.47 -11.27
CA VAL A 118 19.02 -17.35 -12.45
C VAL A 118 18.29 -18.67 -12.73
N ASP A 119 18.90 -19.81 -12.41
CA ASP A 119 18.34 -21.13 -12.70
C ASP A 119 17.22 -21.50 -11.70
N ASP A 120 17.29 -20.97 -10.47
CA ASP A 120 16.32 -21.27 -9.41
C ASP A 120 15.12 -20.30 -9.37
N ILE A 121 15.18 -19.17 -10.09
CA ILE A 121 14.17 -18.12 -9.93
C ILE A 121 12.77 -18.55 -10.38
N VAL A 122 12.65 -19.22 -11.52
CA VAL A 122 11.33 -19.65 -12.03
C VAL A 122 10.71 -20.71 -11.10
N PRO A 123 11.40 -21.81 -10.74
CA PRO A 123 10.86 -22.78 -9.79
C PRO A 123 10.47 -22.16 -8.43
N LEU A 124 11.26 -21.19 -7.95
CA LEU A 124 10.95 -20.45 -6.73
C LEU A 124 9.63 -19.69 -6.88
N LEU A 125 9.47 -18.92 -7.96
CA LEU A 125 8.27 -18.12 -8.19
C LEU A 125 7.03 -19.01 -8.37
N GLU A 126 7.11 -20.10 -9.14
CA GLU A 126 6.01 -21.04 -9.38
C GLU A 126 5.55 -21.73 -8.09
N GLY A 127 6.51 -22.15 -7.25
CA GLY A 127 6.26 -22.88 -6.01
C GLY A 127 5.49 -22.08 -4.95
N VAL A 128 5.43 -20.75 -5.06
CA VAL A 128 4.74 -19.89 -4.09
C VAL A 128 3.23 -20.06 -4.19
N GLN A 129 2.62 -20.49 -3.09
CA GLN A 129 1.16 -20.62 -2.96
C GLN A 129 0.57 -19.36 -2.32
N ILE A 130 -0.45 -18.78 -2.95
CA ILE A 130 -1.17 -17.60 -2.45
C ILE A 130 -2.44 -18.07 -1.73
N ASN A 131 -2.26 -18.55 -0.50
CA ASN A 131 -3.32 -19.06 0.36
C ASN A 131 -2.99 -18.83 1.84
N MET A 132 -3.91 -19.18 2.75
CA MET A 132 -3.77 -18.91 4.18
C MET A 132 -2.62 -19.65 4.89
N ASN A 133 -1.97 -20.63 4.23
CA ASN A 133 -0.75 -21.25 4.76
C ASN A 133 0.50 -20.40 4.48
N ASN A 134 0.43 -19.43 3.56
CA ASN A 134 1.48 -18.44 3.35
C ASN A 134 1.37 -17.35 4.43
N PRO A 135 2.39 -17.19 5.30
CA PRO A 135 2.28 -16.34 6.48
C PRO A 135 2.12 -14.86 6.12
N TRP A 136 2.76 -14.39 5.05
CA TRP A 136 2.63 -12.99 4.62
C TRP A 136 1.30 -12.72 3.94
N TYR A 137 0.82 -13.64 3.09
CA TYR A 137 -0.53 -13.52 2.54
C TYR A 137 -1.59 -13.50 3.65
N ALA A 138 -1.56 -14.47 4.57
CA ALA A 138 -2.51 -14.55 5.68
C ALA A 138 -2.49 -13.28 6.54
N ARG A 139 -1.29 -12.73 6.79
CA ARG A 139 -1.12 -11.47 7.52
C ARG A 139 -1.76 -10.30 6.78
N LEU A 140 -1.49 -10.14 5.49
CA LEU A 140 -2.07 -9.06 4.69
C LEU A 140 -3.60 -9.09 4.70
N ILE A 141 -4.20 -10.28 4.55
CA ILE A 141 -5.64 -10.48 4.61
C ILE A 141 -6.19 -10.05 5.98
N LYS A 142 -5.63 -10.60 7.06
CA LYS A 142 -6.09 -10.33 8.44
C LYS A 142 -5.96 -8.84 8.79
N THR A 143 -4.80 -8.24 8.54
CA THR A 143 -4.52 -6.84 8.86
C THR A 143 -5.45 -5.91 8.08
N THR A 144 -5.67 -6.19 6.79
CA THR A 144 -6.56 -5.39 5.94
C THR A 144 -8.01 -5.49 6.39
N GLU A 145 -8.46 -6.68 6.78
CA GLU A 145 -9.83 -6.87 7.29
C GLU A 145 -10.06 -6.13 8.61
N ILE A 146 -9.12 -6.21 9.55
CA ILE A 146 -9.21 -5.48 10.83
C ILE A 146 -9.27 -3.96 10.56
N ALA A 147 -8.39 -3.45 9.71
CA ALA A 147 -8.35 -2.05 9.33
C ALA A 147 -9.64 -1.58 8.67
N ALA A 148 -10.12 -2.30 7.65
CA ALA A 148 -11.33 -1.95 6.90
C ALA A 148 -12.57 -1.94 7.80
N LYS A 149 -12.71 -2.95 8.67
CA LYS A 149 -13.82 -3.03 9.62
C LYS A 149 -13.79 -1.90 10.65
N ARG A 150 -12.61 -1.53 11.15
CA ARG A 150 -12.45 -0.46 12.15
C ARG A 150 -12.66 0.94 11.57
N ALA A 151 -12.27 1.15 10.31
CA ALA A 151 -12.43 2.43 9.63
C ALA A 151 -13.90 2.85 9.46
N GLY A 152 -14.76 1.90 9.10
CA GLY A 152 -16.17 2.15 8.83
C GLY A 152 -16.37 3.32 7.86
N LYS A 153 -17.04 4.38 8.32
CA LYS A 153 -17.35 5.58 7.52
C LYS A 153 -16.43 6.77 7.79
N ASP A 154 -15.48 6.64 8.71
CA ASP A 154 -14.70 7.77 9.21
C ASP A 154 -13.49 8.11 8.33
N TYR A 155 -12.88 7.09 7.72
CA TYR A 155 -11.70 7.19 6.88
C TYR A 155 -11.66 6.05 5.85
N SER A 156 -10.86 6.19 4.80
CA SER A 156 -10.60 5.12 3.83
C SER A 156 -9.49 4.20 4.32
N VAL A 157 -9.48 2.96 3.81
CA VAL A 157 -8.33 2.07 3.93
C VAL A 157 -7.69 1.90 2.57
N GLY A 158 -6.37 2.12 2.52
CA GLY A 158 -5.58 1.92 1.32
C GLY A 158 -5.05 0.50 1.24
N VAL A 159 -5.02 -0.06 0.02
CA VAL A 159 -4.21 -1.25 -0.24
C VAL A 159 -2.75 -0.89 0.06
N THR A 160 -2.05 -1.77 0.78
CA THR A 160 -0.64 -1.59 1.10
C THR A 160 0.23 -1.52 -0.15
N ASP A 161 1.50 -1.13 0.01
CA ASP A 161 2.43 -1.09 -1.12
C ASP A 161 2.84 -2.51 -1.54
N LEU A 162 2.39 -2.92 -2.73
CA LEU A 162 2.61 -4.25 -3.30
C LEU A 162 3.92 -4.32 -4.10
N GLY A 163 4.53 -3.18 -4.45
CA GLY A 163 5.71 -3.10 -5.33
C GLY A 163 5.41 -3.39 -6.80
N GLY A 164 6.35 -3.03 -7.66
CA GLY A 164 6.32 -3.37 -9.08
C GLY A 164 6.84 -4.78 -9.37
N VAL A 165 6.41 -5.34 -10.51
CA VAL A 165 6.78 -6.69 -10.95
C VAL A 165 8.30 -6.86 -11.05
N LEU A 166 9.00 -5.89 -11.64
CA LEU A 166 10.45 -5.93 -11.79
C LEU A 166 11.19 -5.59 -10.49
N ASP A 167 10.57 -4.84 -9.58
CA ASP A 167 11.13 -4.53 -8.25
C ASP A 167 11.16 -5.80 -7.39
N ILE A 168 10.09 -6.59 -7.45
CA ILE A 168 10.00 -7.90 -6.82
C ILE A 168 11.08 -8.82 -7.37
N LEU A 169 11.24 -8.89 -8.70
CA LEU A 169 12.27 -9.72 -9.31
C LEU A 169 13.69 -9.25 -8.97
N SER A 170 13.91 -7.93 -8.91
CA SER A 170 15.17 -7.31 -8.48
C SER A 170 15.52 -7.65 -7.03
N SER A 171 14.51 -7.84 -6.16
CA SER A 171 14.72 -8.28 -4.77
C SER A 171 15.35 -9.68 -4.68
N PHE A 172 15.21 -10.51 -5.72
CA PHE A 172 15.81 -11.85 -5.77
C PHE A 172 17.14 -11.87 -6.52
N LEU A 173 17.18 -11.29 -7.72
CA LEU A 173 18.35 -11.38 -8.59
C LEU A 173 19.38 -10.28 -8.31
N GLY A 174 18.96 -9.17 -7.71
CA GLY A 174 19.69 -7.91 -7.70
C GLY A 174 19.63 -7.21 -9.08
N PRO A 175 19.84 -5.88 -9.12
CA PRO A 175 19.67 -5.09 -10.33
C PRO A 175 20.63 -5.52 -11.45
N THR A 176 21.91 -5.72 -11.14
CA THR A 176 22.93 -6.09 -12.13
C THR A 176 22.62 -7.40 -12.82
N LYS A 177 22.27 -8.44 -12.05
CA LYS A 177 21.95 -9.76 -12.60
C LYS A 177 20.67 -9.70 -13.42
N LEU A 178 19.65 -9.00 -12.93
CA LEU A 178 18.40 -8.80 -13.66
C LEU A 178 18.63 -8.14 -15.03
N ILE A 179 19.42 -7.05 -15.09
CA ILE A 179 19.77 -6.37 -16.35
C ILE A 179 20.53 -7.30 -17.30
N LEU A 180 21.52 -8.05 -16.78
CA LEU A 180 22.28 -8.99 -17.61
C LEU A 180 21.39 -10.12 -18.14
N THR A 181 20.44 -10.62 -17.34
CA THR A 181 19.48 -11.64 -17.75
C THR A 181 18.49 -11.09 -18.76
N MET A 182 17.98 -9.86 -18.60
CA MET A 182 17.14 -9.21 -19.63
C MET A 182 17.82 -9.15 -20.99
N ARG A 183 19.14 -8.90 -21.01
CA ARG A 183 19.92 -8.86 -22.26
C ARG A 183 20.21 -10.25 -22.83
N ARG A 184 20.55 -11.22 -21.99
CA ARG A 184 21.06 -12.53 -22.40
C ARG A 184 19.96 -13.59 -22.58
N ASN A 185 18.89 -13.49 -21.80
CA ASN A 185 17.77 -14.42 -21.77
C ASN A 185 16.46 -13.67 -21.43
N PRO A 186 15.95 -12.82 -22.35
CA PRO A 186 14.74 -12.04 -22.12
C PRO A 186 13.49 -12.90 -21.88
N GLU A 187 13.40 -14.07 -22.53
CA GLU A 187 12.26 -14.98 -22.37
C GLU A 187 12.08 -15.45 -20.93
N LEU A 188 13.19 -15.71 -20.22
CA LEU A 188 13.15 -16.06 -18.80
C LEU A 188 12.55 -14.93 -17.94
N ILE A 189 12.87 -13.68 -18.27
CA ILE A 189 12.31 -12.51 -17.57
C ILE A 189 10.82 -12.38 -17.86
N ASP A 190 10.39 -12.64 -19.10
CA ASP A 190 8.96 -12.63 -19.44
C ASP A 190 8.18 -13.71 -18.70
N ILE A 191 8.74 -14.92 -18.56
CA ILE A 191 8.15 -15.99 -17.73
C ILE A 191 8.02 -15.51 -16.27
N CYS A 192 9.10 -14.96 -15.69
CA CYS A 192 9.06 -14.44 -14.33
C CYS A 192 8.00 -13.34 -14.14
N ARG A 193 7.91 -12.40 -15.10
CA ARG A 193 6.94 -11.30 -15.07
C ARG A 193 5.51 -11.80 -15.06
N VAL A 194 5.18 -12.80 -15.89
CA VAL A 194 3.84 -13.38 -15.94
C VAL A 194 3.47 -14.04 -14.62
N ILE A 195 4.36 -14.87 -14.06
CA ILE A 195 4.12 -15.55 -12.78
C ILE A 195 3.93 -14.55 -11.64
N ILE A 196 4.79 -13.54 -11.57
CA ILE A 196 4.70 -12.49 -10.54
C ILE A 196 3.41 -11.70 -10.70
N LEU A 197 3.07 -11.27 -11.92
CA LEU A 197 1.86 -10.48 -12.18
C LEU A 197 0.59 -11.25 -11.81
N GLU A 198 0.49 -12.54 -12.15
CA GLU A 198 -0.67 -13.36 -11.80
C GLU A 198 -0.90 -13.41 -10.29
N LYS A 199 0.16 -13.72 -9.52
CA LYS A 199 0.07 -13.79 -8.05
C LYS A 199 -0.13 -12.41 -7.42
N TRP A 200 0.50 -11.38 -7.98
CA TRP A 200 0.32 -9.98 -7.57
C TRP A 200 -1.15 -9.55 -7.73
N MET A 201 -1.75 -9.83 -8.90
CA MET A 201 -3.15 -9.51 -9.19
C MET A 201 -4.09 -10.23 -8.25
N LYS A 202 -3.81 -11.50 -7.93
CA LYS A 202 -4.57 -12.23 -6.91
C LYS A 202 -4.54 -11.52 -5.57
N VAL A 203 -3.36 -11.20 -5.04
CA VAL A 203 -3.23 -10.52 -3.74
C VAL A 203 -3.93 -9.15 -3.77
N TYR A 204 -3.74 -8.36 -4.83
CA TYR A 204 -4.45 -7.08 -5.00
C TYR A 204 -5.96 -7.27 -4.94
N ASN A 205 -6.52 -8.19 -5.73
CA ASN A 205 -7.96 -8.43 -5.80
C ASN A 205 -8.53 -8.87 -4.43
N ASP A 206 -7.85 -9.80 -3.75
CA ASP A 206 -8.31 -10.30 -2.44
C ASP A 206 -8.34 -9.17 -1.39
N LEU A 207 -7.28 -8.33 -1.33
CA LEU A 207 -7.22 -7.18 -0.43
C LEU A 207 -8.27 -6.11 -0.80
N GLN A 208 -8.43 -5.86 -2.09
CA GLN A 208 -9.37 -4.87 -2.61
C GLN A 208 -10.81 -5.27 -2.29
N GLU A 209 -11.16 -6.55 -2.45
CA GLU A 209 -12.49 -7.09 -2.12
C GLU A 209 -12.79 -6.94 -0.62
N ILE A 210 -11.81 -7.19 0.25
CA ILE A 210 -11.95 -7.01 1.70
C ILE A 210 -12.25 -5.54 2.04
N ILE A 211 -11.50 -4.61 1.46
CA ILE A 211 -11.71 -3.17 1.71
C ILE A 211 -13.11 -2.75 1.26
N GLN A 212 -13.56 -3.21 0.09
CA GLN A 212 -14.87 -2.84 -0.47
C GLN A 212 -16.06 -3.41 0.32
N LYS A 213 -15.87 -4.46 1.13
CA LYS A 213 -16.93 -4.96 2.04
C LYS A 213 -17.30 -3.95 3.12
N TYR A 214 -16.37 -3.08 3.50
CA TYR A 214 -16.54 -2.19 4.65
C TYR A 214 -16.42 -0.69 4.31
N SER A 215 -15.90 -0.33 3.14
CA SER A 215 -15.63 1.06 2.75
C SER A 215 -16.29 1.48 1.45
N ASP A 216 -16.87 2.69 1.46
CA ASP A 216 -17.40 3.35 0.26
C ASP A 216 -16.25 3.99 -0.53
N GLY A 217 -15.57 3.16 -1.32
CA GLY A 217 -14.43 3.52 -2.17
C GLY A 217 -13.09 2.95 -1.68
N VAL A 218 -12.03 3.26 -2.41
CA VAL A 218 -10.72 2.60 -2.29
C VAL A 218 -9.60 3.64 -2.30
N ASN A 219 -8.45 3.25 -1.77
CA ASN A 219 -7.24 4.06 -1.78
C ASN A 219 -6.01 3.15 -1.98
N SER A 220 -4.85 3.77 -2.15
CA SER A 220 -3.56 3.08 -2.28
C SER A 220 -2.49 3.76 -1.40
N TRP A 221 -1.22 3.45 -1.64
CA TRP A 221 -0.10 4.15 -1.01
C TRP A 221 0.05 5.61 -1.43
N MET A 222 -0.64 6.07 -2.48
CA MET A 222 -0.59 7.46 -2.97
C MET A 222 -1.61 8.42 -2.32
N TYR A 223 -2.42 7.97 -1.36
CA TYR A 223 -3.40 8.81 -0.65
C TYR A 223 -4.45 9.50 -1.56
N LEU A 224 -4.84 8.83 -2.66
CA LEU A 224 -5.85 9.33 -3.60
C LEU A 224 -7.10 8.43 -3.56
N TRP A 225 -8.16 8.91 -2.94
CA TRP A 225 -9.40 8.14 -2.88
C TRP A 225 -10.09 8.07 -4.25
N CYS A 226 -10.65 6.90 -4.57
CA CYS A 226 -11.50 6.69 -5.74
C CYS A 226 -12.72 5.85 -5.37
N HIS A 227 -13.84 6.10 -6.04
CA HIS A 227 -15.06 5.30 -5.87
C HIS A 227 -14.98 3.92 -6.58
N LYS A 228 -13.99 3.71 -7.45
CA LYS A 228 -13.75 2.46 -8.21
C LYS A 228 -12.36 1.88 -7.87
N PRO A 229 -12.17 0.55 -7.99
CA PRO A 229 -10.85 -0.07 -7.87
C PRO A 229 -9.82 0.60 -8.76
N TRP A 230 -8.66 0.90 -8.18
CA TRP A 230 -7.47 1.36 -8.89
C TRP A 230 -6.23 1.01 -8.07
N TYR A 231 -5.08 1.01 -8.70
CA TYR A 231 -3.79 0.89 -8.02
C TYR A 231 -2.71 1.55 -8.87
N PRO A 232 -1.76 2.28 -8.26
CA PRO A 232 -0.63 2.86 -9.00
C PRO A 232 0.31 1.76 -9.47
N ILE A 233 0.60 1.75 -10.77
CA ILE A 233 1.63 0.88 -11.35
C ILE A 233 2.98 1.58 -11.20
N GLN A 234 3.97 0.86 -10.69
CA GLN A 234 5.32 1.37 -10.45
C GLN A 234 6.39 0.36 -10.89
N CYS A 235 7.61 0.87 -11.08
CA CYS A 235 8.80 0.09 -11.42
C CYS A 235 10.05 0.90 -11.05
N ASP A 236 10.39 0.90 -9.77
CA ASP A 236 11.56 1.61 -9.22
C ASP A 236 12.89 1.07 -9.78
N PHE A 237 12.92 -0.19 -10.22
CA PHE A 237 14.03 -0.79 -10.95
C PHE A 237 14.46 0.02 -12.19
N SER A 238 13.54 0.79 -12.77
CA SER A 238 13.80 1.60 -13.98
C SER A 238 14.20 3.05 -13.69
N ALA A 239 14.32 3.42 -12.41
CA ALA A 239 14.69 4.76 -11.96
C ALA A 239 16.16 5.11 -12.19
#